data_AF-A0AAP6BIS8-F1
#
_entry.id   AF-A0AAP6BIS8-F1
#
_cell.length_a   1.000
_cell.length_b   1.000
_cell.length_c   1.000
_cell.angle_alpha   90.00
_cell.angle_beta   90.00
_cell.angle_gamma   90.00
#
_symmetry.space_group_name_H-M   'P 1'
#
loop_
_entity.id
_entity.type
_entity.pdbx_description
1 polymer ?
#
loop_
_entity_poly.entity_id
_entity_poly.type
_entity_poly.pdbx_seq_one_letter_code
_entity_poly.pdbx_strand_id
1 'polypeptide(L)'
;MSATFRILTSGYVGPRTASTVSLVRDGETVLVVDPGMVADRGLILDPLAAEGLGPAQVTDVVFSHHHPDHTLNAALFPVARFHDHWATYQNDVWTDRPADGLFLSPSVRLAATPGHTAEDISTLVETRDGLVVFTHLWWSAEGPVEDPFAASADLLHESRAKVLAMEPALIVPGHGAAFVPDAGTPA
;
A
#
# COMPACT_ATOMS: atom_id res chain seq x y z
N MET A 1 5.40 19.02 8.82
CA MET A 1 4.46 18.99 7.67
C MET A 1 3.82 17.62 7.73
N SER A 2 2.51 17.50 7.49
CA SER A 2 1.86 16.20 7.37
C SER A 2 1.98 15.68 5.95
N ALA A 3 1.98 14.37 5.78
CA ALA A 3 2.05 13.75 4.46
C ALA A 3 0.81 14.09 3.64
N THR A 4 0.97 14.05 2.32
CA THR A 4 -0.14 14.11 1.35
C THR A 4 -0.15 12.83 0.53
N PHE A 5 -1.30 12.47 -0.03
CA PHE A 5 -1.40 11.31 -0.89
C PHE A 5 -2.37 11.54 -2.05
N ARG A 6 -2.23 10.71 -3.08
CA ARG A 6 -3.17 10.58 -4.20
C ARG A 6 -3.25 9.12 -4.62
N ILE A 7 -4.47 8.63 -4.82
CA ILE A 7 -4.69 7.35 -5.49
C ILE A 7 -4.48 7.60 -6.99
N LEU A 8 -3.49 6.94 -7.58
CA LEU A 8 -3.18 7.07 -9.01
C LEU A 8 -4.19 6.28 -9.84
N THR A 9 -4.50 5.06 -9.41
CA THR A 9 -5.56 4.23 -9.97
C THR A 9 -6.14 3.31 -8.89
N SER A 10 -7.46 3.14 -8.88
CA SER A 10 -8.12 2.15 -8.03
C SER A 10 -7.97 0.75 -8.64
N GLY A 11 -7.69 -0.22 -7.78
CA GLY A 11 -7.62 -1.63 -8.16
C GLY A 11 -9.00 -2.25 -8.39
N TYR A 12 -8.99 -3.52 -8.78
CA TYR A 12 -10.20 -4.33 -8.97
C TYR A 12 -9.82 -5.81 -8.96
N VAL A 13 -10.78 -6.67 -8.62
CA VAL A 13 -10.63 -8.14 -8.63
C VAL A 13 -11.87 -8.81 -9.22
N GLY A 14 -11.68 -9.88 -9.98
CA GLY A 14 -12.72 -10.56 -10.76
C GLY A 14 -12.11 -11.30 -11.96
N PRO A 15 -12.71 -11.22 -13.16
CA PRO A 15 -12.10 -11.77 -14.39
C PRO A 15 -10.75 -11.15 -14.77
N ARG A 16 -10.43 -9.99 -14.19
CA ARG A 16 -9.15 -9.28 -14.26
C ARG A 16 -8.79 -8.84 -12.84
N THR A 17 -7.50 -8.65 -12.57
CA THR A 17 -7.00 -8.13 -11.30
C THR A 17 -6.05 -6.95 -11.51
N ALA A 18 -6.06 -6.01 -10.57
CA ALA A 18 -5.15 -4.88 -10.47
C ALA A 18 -5.12 -4.38 -9.02
N SER A 19 -3.95 -3.96 -8.54
CA SER A 19 -3.83 -3.29 -7.24
C SER A 19 -4.34 -1.84 -7.30
N THR A 20 -4.70 -1.30 -6.14
CA THR A 20 -4.82 0.14 -5.93
C THR A 20 -3.43 0.75 -5.82
N VAL A 21 -3.03 1.54 -6.81
CA VAL A 21 -1.72 2.19 -6.84
C VAL A 21 -1.85 3.59 -6.27
N SER A 22 -0.99 3.94 -5.31
CA SER A 22 -1.05 5.23 -4.64
C SER A 22 0.31 5.94 -4.60
N LEU A 23 0.27 7.27 -4.65
CA LEU A 23 1.38 8.18 -4.43
C LEU A 23 1.26 8.81 -3.05
N VAL A 24 2.35 8.85 -2.29
CA VAL A 24 2.47 9.53 -1.00
C VAL A 24 3.67 10.49 -1.06
N ARG A 25 3.51 11.70 -0.50
CA ARG A 25 4.57 12.71 -0.43
C ARG A 25 4.71 13.23 0.99
N ASP A 26 5.93 13.19 1.52
CA ASP A 26 6.29 13.77 2.82
C ASP A 26 7.73 14.29 2.79
N GLY A 27 7.90 15.61 2.74
CA GLY A 27 9.22 16.22 2.58
C GLY A 27 9.92 15.77 1.29
N GLU A 28 11.07 15.11 1.43
CA GLU A 28 11.84 14.54 0.31
C GLU A 28 11.35 13.15 -0.12
N THR A 29 10.52 12.50 0.69
CA THR A 29 9.96 11.18 0.38
C THR A 29 8.85 11.30 -0.66
N VAL A 30 9.04 10.62 -1.79
CA VAL A 30 8.06 10.41 -2.85
C VAL A 30 7.87 8.91 -2.98
N LEU A 31 6.82 8.40 -2.36
CA LEU A 31 6.54 6.97 -2.22
C LEU A 31 5.44 6.53 -3.18
N VAL A 32 5.64 5.42 -3.88
CA VAL A 32 4.57 4.69 -4.56
C VAL A 32 4.26 3.40 -3.82
N VAL A 33 2.98 3.14 -3.54
CA VAL A 33 2.52 1.91 -2.91
C VAL A 33 1.89 1.00 -3.96
N ASP A 34 2.29 -0.27 -3.95
CA ASP A 34 1.77 -1.36 -4.78
C ASP A 34 1.65 -1.03 -6.28
N PRO A 35 2.75 -0.71 -6.99
CA PRO A 35 2.73 -0.49 -8.43
C PRO A 35 2.61 -1.83 -9.18
N GLY A 36 1.52 -2.55 -8.94
CA GLY A 36 1.29 -3.87 -9.47
C GLY A 36 0.62 -3.88 -10.83
N MET A 37 -0.21 -4.89 -11.10
CA MET A 37 -0.90 -5.02 -12.39
C MET A 37 -1.86 -3.85 -12.61
N VAL A 38 -1.88 -3.35 -13.85
CA VAL A 38 -2.81 -2.35 -14.35
C VAL A 38 -3.12 -2.67 -15.82
N ALA A 39 -4.29 -2.25 -16.31
CA ALA A 39 -4.65 -2.49 -17.72
C ALA A 39 -3.72 -1.79 -18.72
N ASP A 40 -3.14 -0.64 -18.31
CA ASP A 40 -2.15 0.12 -19.06
C ASP A 40 -1.23 0.86 -18.07
N ARG A 41 0.08 0.91 -18.35
CA ARG A 41 1.06 1.59 -17.48
C ARG A 41 0.82 3.09 -17.38
N GLY A 42 0.15 3.71 -18.36
CA GLY A 42 -0.30 5.09 -18.32
C GLY A 42 -1.22 5.38 -17.14
N LEU A 43 -1.96 4.39 -16.62
CA LEU A 43 -2.77 4.54 -15.39
C LEU A 43 -1.92 4.82 -14.14
N ILE A 44 -0.62 4.53 -14.18
CA ILE A 44 0.34 4.90 -13.12
C ILE A 44 1.09 6.17 -13.54
N LEU A 45 1.62 6.20 -14.76
CA LEU A 45 2.56 7.22 -15.22
C LEU A 45 1.90 8.58 -15.49
N ASP A 46 0.71 8.61 -16.09
CA ASP A 46 0.02 9.85 -16.44
C ASP A 46 -0.43 10.65 -15.21
N PRO A 47 -1.12 10.05 -14.20
CA PRO A 47 -1.46 10.80 -12.99
C PRO A 47 -0.23 11.19 -12.17
N LEU A 48 0.86 10.41 -12.20
CA LEU A 48 2.12 10.80 -11.59
C LEU A 48 2.73 12.05 -12.28
N ALA A 49 2.71 12.08 -13.62
CA ALA A 49 3.17 13.24 -14.39
C ALA A 49 2.30 14.48 -14.15
N ALA A 50 0.99 14.31 -13.97
CA ALA A 50 0.07 15.40 -13.62
C ALA A 50 0.40 16.01 -12.24
N GLU A 51 1.03 15.26 -11.34
CA GLU A 51 1.58 15.73 -10.06
C GLU A 51 2.98 16.36 -10.17
N GLY A 52 3.46 16.56 -11.41
CA GLY A 52 4.76 17.15 -11.72
C GLY A 52 5.93 16.21 -11.43
N LEU A 53 5.70 14.90 -11.39
CA LEU A 53 6.70 13.89 -11.06
C LEU A 53 6.96 12.95 -12.25
N GLY A 54 8.23 12.75 -12.57
CA GLY A 54 8.68 11.63 -13.38
C GLY A 54 8.99 10.39 -12.54
N PRO A 55 9.07 9.19 -13.15
CA PRO A 55 9.33 7.96 -12.40
C PRO A 55 10.69 7.94 -11.68
N ALA A 56 11.69 8.63 -12.22
CA ALA A 56 13.00 8.79 -11.58
C ALA A 56 13.00 9.75 -10.37
N GLN A 57 11.87 10.39 -10.05
CA GLN A 57 11.71 11.21 -8.85
C GLN A 57 11.02 10.46 -7.70
N VAL A 58 10.54 9.24 -7.94
CA VAL A 58 10.04 8.36 -6.89
C VAL A 58 11.23 7.83 -6.11
N THR A 59 11.27 8.13 -4.82
CA THR A 59 12.37 7.76 -3.92
C THR A 59 12.17 6.39 -3.31
N ASP A 60 10.91 5.97 -3.16
CA ASP A 60 10.54 4.77 -2.43
C ASP A 60 9.37 4.05 -3.13
N VAL A 61 9.41 2.73 -3.08
CA VAL A 61 8.31 1.86 -3.47
C VAL A 61 8.05 0.88 -2.33
N VAL A 62 6.80 0.75 -1.91
CA VAL A 62 6.39 -0.25 -0.92
C VAL A 62 5.55 -1.32 -1.60
N PHE A 63 5.85 -2.57 -1.28
CA PHE A 63 5.01 -3.72 -1.57
C PHE A 63 4.27 -4.10 -0.30
N SER A 64 2.93 -4.08 -0.33
CA SER A 64 2.12 -4.64 0.74
C SER A 64 2.39 -6.13 0.90
N HIS A 65 2.57 -6.86 -0.20
CA HIS A 65 3.02 -8.25 -0.28
C HIS A 65 3.49 -8.57 -1.71
N HIS A 66 4.00 -9.77 -1.96
CA HIS A 66 4.69 -10.11 -3.21
C HIS A 66 3.82 -10.67 -4.35
N HIS A 67 2.49 -10.58 -4.28
CA HIS A 67 1.69 -10.98 -5.43
C HIS A 67 1.98 -10.10 -6.66
N PRO A 68 1.97 -10.67 -7.89
CA PRO A 68 2.32 -9.93 -9.10
C PRO A 68 1.42 -8.72 -9.34
N ASP A 69 0.15 -8.82 -9.00
CA ASP A 69 -0.81 -7.73 -9.13
C ASP A 69 -0.57 -6.58 -8.16
N HIS A 70 0.40 -6.68 -7.24
CA HIS A 70 0.92 -5.61 -6.38
C HIS A 70 2.36 -5.15 -6.73
N THR A 71 3.12 -5.96 -7.48
CA THR A 71 4.56 -5.73 -7.69
C THR A 71 5.01 -5.56 -9.14
N LEU A 72 4.20 -5.97 -10.13
CA LEU A 72 4.64 -6.17 -11.52
C LEU A 72 5.31 -4.95 -12.19
N ASN A 73 4.91 -3.73 -11.83
CA ASN A 73 5.43 -2.49 -12.41
C ASN A 73 6.43 -1.76 -11.50
N ALA A 74 7.01 -2.42 -10.49
CA ALA A 74 8.08 -1.87 -9.66
C ALA A 74 9.24 -1.26 -10.46
N ALA A 75 9.64 -1.91 -11.56
CA ALA A 75 10.74 -1.47 -12.42
C ALA A 75 10.47 -0.15 -13.19
N LEU A 76 9.27 0.42 -13.10
CA LEU A 76 9.00 1.77 -13.60
C LEU A 76 9.79 2.85 -12.86
N PHE A 77 10.24 2.59 -11.62
CA PHE A 77 10.87 3.57 -10.73
C PHE A 77 12.37 3.26 -10.54
N PRO A 78 13.25 3.72 -11.45
CA PRO A 78 14.60 3.17 -11.58
C PRO A 78 15.58 3.53 -10.46
N VAL A 79 15.27 4.53 -9.63
CA VAL A 79 16.16 5.01 -8.56
C VAL A 79 15.62 4.73 -7.16
N ALA A 80 14.39 4.19 -7.07
CA ALA A 80 13.70 4.01 -5.81
C ALA A 80 14.39 2.96 -4.93
N ARG A 81 14.22 3.12 -3.62
CA ARG A 81 14.39 2.03 -2.65
C ARG A 81 13.09 1.23 -2.64
N PHE A 82 13.19 -0.08 -2.61
CA PHE A 82 12.03 -0.97 -2.55
C PHE A 82 11.93 -1.56 -1.16
N HIS A 83 10.72 -1.57 -0.61
CA HIS A 83 10.44 -1.95 0.76
C HIS A 83 9.40 -3.06 0.80
N ASP A 84 9.67 -4.10 1.58
CA ASP A 84 8.72 -5.14 1.92
C ASP A 84 8.86 -5.51 3.41
N HIS A 85 8.34 -6.67 3.79
CA HIS A 85 8.22 -7.13 5.17
C HIS A 85 9.54 -7.35 5.90
N TRP A 86 10.63 -7.68 5.21
CA TRP A 86 11.89 -8.10 5.84
C TRP A 86 13.14 -7.36 5.37
N ALA A 87 13.04 -6.49 4.36
CA ALA A 87 14.21 -5.85 3.81
C ALA A 87 13.92 -4.52 3.13
N THR A 88 15.02 -3.88 2.72
CA THR A 88 15.03 -2.83 1.71
C THR A 88 16.01 -3.20 0.61
N TYR A 89 15.62 -2.89 -0.62
CA TYR A 89 16.41 -3.15 -1.82
C TYR A 89 16.73 -1.85 -2.53
N GLN A 90 17.98 -1.69 -2.97
CA GLN A 90 18.35 -0.60 -3.86
C GLN A 90 19.50 -1.07 -4.76
N ASN A 91 19.28 -1.06 -6.07
CA ASN A 91 20.19 -1.67 -7.05
C ASN A 91 20.45 -3.15 -6.71
N ASP A 92 21.69 -3.50 -6.37
CA ASP A 92 22.14 -4.82 -5.94
C ASP A 92 22.34 -4.94 -4.42
N VAL A 93 21.93 -3.93 -3.65
CA VAL A 93 22.06 -3.90 -2.18
C VAL A 93 20.79 -4.43 -1.52
N TRP A 94 20.97 -5.45 -0.68
CA TRP A 94 19.96 -5.98 0.25
C TRP A 94 20.28 -5.50 1.67
N THR A 95 19.30 -4.91 2.35
CA THR A 95 19.43 -4.53 3.77
C THR A 95 18.33 -5.19 4.59
N ASP A 96 18.69 -6.19 5.39
CA ASP A 96 17.77 -6.87 6.31
C ASP A 96 17.23 -5.93 7.37
N ARG A 97 15.90 -5.81 7.43
CA ARG A 97 15.19 -5.05 8.46
C ARG A 97 13.70 -5.43 8.47
N PRO A 98 13.08 -5.64 9.64
CA PRO A 98 11.64 -5.86 9.70
C PRO A 98 10.87 -4.59 9.32
N ALA A 99 9.73 -4.74 8.65
CA ALA A 99 8.86 -3.62 8.33
C ALA A 99 8.14 -3.04 9.56
N ASP A 100 7.80 -3.87 10.56
CA ASP A 100 6.98 -3.40 11.67
C ASP A 100 7.64 -2.29 12.47
N GLY A 101 6.97 -1.13 12.54
CA GLY A 101 7.46 0.03 13.29
C GLY A 101 8.46 0.91 12.53
N LEU A 102 8.85 0.55 11.31
CA LEU A 102 9.81 1.31 10.52
C LEU A 102 9.19 2.59 9.95
N PHE A 103 9.84 3.72 10.21
CA PHE A 103 9.55 4.99 9.55
C PHE A 103 10.34 5.14 8.23
N LEU A 104 9.64 5.45 7.14
CA LEU A 104 10.23 5.86 5.86
C LEU A 104 10.45 7.38 5.80
N SER A 105 9.61 8.11 6.54
CA SER A 105 9.66 9.56 6.76
C SER A 105 8.96 9.88 8.09
N PRO A 106 8.97 11.13 8.59
CA PRO A 106 8.29 11.49 9.84
C PRO A 106 6.80 11.14 9.90
N SER A 107 6.10 11.15 8.75
CA SER A 107 4.66 10.86 8.67
C SER A 107 4.32 9.55 7.95
N VAL A 108 5.30 8.72 7.57
CA VAL A 108 5.07 7.45 6.89
C VAL A 108 5.77 6.32 7.63
N ARG A 109 4.99 5.33 8.07
CA ARG A 109 5.47 4.16 8.83
C ARG A 109 4.89 2.86 8.28
N LEU A 110 5.68 1.79 8.30
CA LEU A 110 5.23 0.44 7.97
C LEU A 110 4.79 -0.32 9.23
N ALA A 111 3.81 -1.21 9.06
CA ALA A 111 3.33 -2.11 10.10
C ALA A 111 3.14 -3.51 9.53
N ALA A 112 3.56 -4.53 10.28
CA ALA A 112 3.23 -5.91 9.93
C ALA A 112 1.74 -6.16 10.17
N THR A 113 1.05 -6.67 9.15
CA THR A 113 -0.38 -6.95 9.15
C THR A 113 -0.66 -8.28 8.44
N PRO A 114 -0.08 -9.40 8.90
CA PRO A 114 -0.23 -10.70 8.27
C PRO A 114 -1.70 -11.13 8.24
N GLY A 115 -2.09 -11.86 7.20
CA GLY A 115 -3.45 -12.37 7.05
C GLY A 115 -3.67 -12.98 5.67
N HIS A 116 -3.75 -12.13 4.65
CA HIS A 116 -3.87 -12.58 3.26
C HIS A 116 -2.64 -13.39 2.88
N THR A 117 -1.46 -12.87 3.20
CA THR A 117 -0.20 -13.62 3.27
C THR A 117 0.45 -13.48 4.64
N ALA A 118 1.42 -14.34 4.94
CA ALA A 118 2.25 -14.19 6.15
C ALA A 118 3.20 -12.97 6.08
N GLU A 119 3.37 -12.41 4.88
CA GLU A 119 4.33 -11.35 4.55
C GLU A 119 3.64 -9.97 4.45
N ASP A 120 2.32 -9.90 4.70
CA ASP A 120 1.57 -8.66 4.50
C ASP A 120 2.05 -7.54 5.43
N ILE A 121 2.18 -6.36 4.84
CA ILE A 121 2.41 -5.11 5.55
C ILE A 121 1.39 -4.04 5.12
N SER A 122 1.19 -3.09 6.01
CA SER A 122 0.40 -1.88 5.75
C SER A 122 1.28 -0.64 5.82
N THR A 123 1.02 0.33 4.93
CA THR A 123 1.64 1.65 4.98
C THR A 123 0.71 2.61 5.71
N LEU A 124 1.17 3.11 6.86
CA LEU A 124 0.47 4.06 7.72
C LEU A 124 0.97 5.47 7.42
N VAL A 125 0.06 6.36 7.03
CA VAL A 125 0.38 7.71 6.55
C VAL A 125 -0.40 8.75 7.35
N GLU A 126 0.31 9.56 8.13
CA GLU A 126 -0.28 10.65 8.90
C GLU A 126 -0.48 11.89 8.02
N THR A 127 -1.74 12.22 7.74
CA THR A 127 -2.12 13.38 6.91
C THR A 127 -2.70 14.50 7.77
N ARG A 128 -2.96 15.66 7.17
CA ARG A 128 -3.68 16.75 7.85
C ARG A 128 -5.12 16.39 8.25
N ASP A 129 -5.72 15.41 7.57
CA ASP A 129 -7.12 14.99 7.76
C ASP A 129 -7.22 13.69 8.59
N GLY A 130 -6.10 13.17 9.10
CA GLY A 130 -6.02 11.96 9.91
C GLY A 130 -5.16 10.84 9.29
N LEU A 131 -5.13 9.69 9.96
CA LEU A 131 -4.39 8.51 9.53
C LEU A 131 -5.02 7.87 8.29
N VAL A 132 -4.21 7.66 7.24
CA VAL A 132 -4.59 6.91 6.05
C VAL A 132 -3.81 5.60 6.01
N VAL A 133 -4.49 4.49 5.77
CA VAL A 133 -3.88 3.15 5.78
C VAL A 133 -3.99 2.52 4.40
N PHE A 134 -2.85 2.28 3.75
CA PHE A 134 -2.76 1.54 2.50
C PHE A 134 -2.45 0.07 2.82
N THR A 135 -3.34 -0.84 2.42
CA THR A 135 -3.31 -2.21 2.93
C THR A 135 -4.02 -3.20 2.00
N HIS A 136 -3.67 -4.48 2.13
CA HIS A 136 -4.41 -5.60 1.52
C HIS A 136 -5.38 -6.31 2.49
N LEU A 137 -5.49 -5.84 3.74
CA LEU A 137 -6.41 -6.44 4.73
C LEU A 137 -7.88 -6.48 4.26
N TRP A 138 -8.27 -5.59 3.36
CA TRP A 138 -9.54 -5.65 2.63
C TRP A 138 -9.27 -5.57 1.14
N TRP A 139 -9.96 -6.39 0.35
CA TRP A 139 -9.95 -6.27 -1.11
C TRP A 139 -10.60 -4.95 -1.55
N SER A 140 -11.75 -4.63 -0.98
CA SER A 140 -12.51 -3.39 -1.20
C SER A 140 -13.48 -3.20 -0.04
N ALA A 141 -14.22 -2.09 -0.01
CA ALA A 141 -15.26 -1.85 1.00
C ALA A 141 -16.38 -2.92 0.95
N GLU A 142 -16.72 -3.40 -0.23
CA GLU A 142 -17.71 -4.44 -0.47
C GLU A 142 -17.09 -5.83 -0.69
N GLY A 143 -15.81 -5.98 -0.35
CA GLY A 143 -15.09 -7.24 -0.44
C GLY A 143 -15.66 -8.32 0.50
N PRO A 144 -15.29 -9.59 0.30
CA PRO A 144 -15.75 -10.64 1.20
C PRO A 144 -15.20 -10.41 2.61
N VAL A 145 -16.03 -10.68 3.63
CA VAL A 145 -15.59 -10.67 5.03
C VAL A 145 -14.49 -11.71 5.20
N GLU A 146 -14.76 -12.94 4.77
CA GLU A 146 -13.76 -14.01 4.73
C GLU A 146 -13.01 -13.96 3.40
N ASP A 147 -11.72 -13.64 3.45
CA ASP A 147 -10.88 -13.72 2.26
C ASP A 147 -10.67 -15.20 1.87
N PRO A 148 -11.20 -15.65 0.73
CA PRO A 148 -11.08 -17.05 0.31
C PRO A 148 -9.65 -17.47 -0.06
N PHE A 149 -8.74 -16.51 -0.24
CA PHE A 149 -7.35 -16.72 -0.60
C PHE A 149 -6.38 -16.43 0.55
N ALA A 150 -6.87 -16.01 1.72
CA ALA A 150 -6.00 -15.72 2.85
C ALA A 150 -5.29 -16.97 3.37
N ALA A 151 -4.00 -16.83 3.64
CA ALA A 151 -3.18 -17.86 4.28
C ALA A 151 -3.64 -18.14 5.73
N SER A 152 -4.18 -17.13 6.42
CA SER A 152 -4.76 -17.27 7.75
C SER A 152 -5.90 -16.27 7.99
N ALA A 153 -7.12 -16.78 8.08
CA ALA A 153 -8.29 -15.96 8.43
C ALA A 153 -8.14 -15.34 9.84
N ASP A 154 -7.70 -16.13 10.83
CA ASP A 154 -7.51 -15.64 12.21
C ASP A 154 -6.53 -14.44 12.26
N LEU A 155 -5.36 -14.55 11.62
CA LEU A 155 -4.40 -13.45 11.57
C LEU A 155 -4.94 -12.25 10.79
N LEU A 156 -5.72 -12.49 9.72
CA LEU A 156 -6.36 -11.43 8.96
C LEU A 156 -7.32 -10.61 9.83
N HIS A 157 -8.17 -11.27 10.63
CA HIS A 157 -9.05 -10.59 11.58
C HIS A 157 -8.26 -9.89 12.70
N GLU A 158 -7.22 -10.53 13.26
CA GLU A 158 -6.37 -9.86 14.25
C GLU A 158 -5.73 -8.57 13.69
N SER A 159 -5.24 -8.61 12.45
CA SER A 159 -4.64 -7.46 11.78
C SER A 159 -5.65 -6.37 11.43
N ARG A 160 -6.83 -6.73 10.95
CA ARG A 160 -7.95 -5.80 10.70
C ARG A 160 -8.38 -5.10 11.99
N ALA A 161 -8.63 -5.84 13.06
CA ALA A 161 -8.94 -5.29 14.37
C ALA A 161 -7.85 -4.33 14.88
N LYS A 162 -6.57 -4.71 14.72
CA LYS A 162 -5.43 -3.86 15.08
C LYS A 162 -5.41 -2.54 14.30
N VAL A 163 -5.68 -2.57 13.00
CA VAL A 163 -5.75 -1.38 12.14
C VAL A 163 -6.95 -0.50 12.49
N LEU A 164 -8.14 -1.09 12.68
CA LEU A 164 -9.35 -0.35 13.05
C LEU A 164 -9.21 0.33 14.42
N ALA A 165 -8.50 -0.30 15.37
CA ALA A 165 -8.19 0.30 16.67
C ALA A 165 -7.27 1.52 16.60
N MET A 166 -6.62 1.77 15.46
CA MET A 166 -5.86 3.01 15.20
C MET A 166 -6.76 4.16 14.73
N GLU A 167 -8.07 3.92 14.60
CA GLU A 167 -9.08 4.89 14.16
C GLU A 167 -8.69 5.60 12.84
N PRO A 168 -8.38 4.84 11.75
CA PRO A 168 -7.95 5.46 10.51
C PRO A 168 -9.08 6.30 9.91
N ALA A 169 -8.74 7.51 9.47
CA ALA A 169 -9.66 8.40 8.77
C ALA A 169 -10.04 7.86 7.38
N LEU A 170 -9.15 7.07 6.76
CA LEU A 170 -9.37 6.46 5.46
C LEU A 170 -8.56 5.17 5.31
N ILE A 171 -9.17 4.16 4.69
CA ILE A 171 -8.51 2.92 4.27
C ILE A 171 -8.44 2.90 2.74
N VAL A 172 -7.26 2.62 2.21
CA VAL A 172 -7.02 2.38 0.79
C VAL A 172 -6.80 0.86 0.61
N PRO A 173 -7.82 0.13 0.11
CA PRO A 173 -7.77 -1.32 0.03
C PRO A 173 -6.99 -1.81 -1.20
N GLY A 174 -6.70 -3.11 -1.22
CA GLY A 174 -5.89 -3.74 -2.26
C GLY A 174 -6.47 -3.64 -3.67
N HIS A 175 -7.79 -3.71 -3.82
CA HIS A 175 -8.50 -3.87 -5.10
C HIS A 175 -9.80 -3.04 -5.18
N GLY A 176 -9.73 -1.74 -4.89
CA GLY A 176 -10.94 -0.91 -4.97
C GLY A 176 -10.75 0.56 -4.62
N ALA A 177 -11.88 1.26 -4.51
CA ALA A 177 -11.91 2.63 -4.02
C ALA A 177 -11.57 2.68 -2.52
N ALA A 178 -10.93 3.77 -2.10
CA ALA A 178 -10.73 4.02 -0.68
C ALA A 178 -12.06 4.30 0.03
N PHE A 179 -12.16 3.93 1.30
CA PHE A 179 -13.37 4.05 2.09
C PHE A 179 -13.06 4.53 3.51
N VAL A 180 -14.04 5.19 4.12
CA VAL A 180 -13.99 5.58 5.53
C VAL A 180 -14.51 4.39 6.35
N PRO A 181 -13.74 3.85 7.32
CA PRO A 181 -14.22 2.76 8.16
C PRO A 181 -15.38 3.22 9.05
N ASP A 182 -16.28 2.29 9.35
CA ASP A 182 -17.43 2.49 10.22
C ASP A 182 -17.67 1.25 11.10
N ALA A 183 -18.74 1.27 11.89
CA ALA A 183 -19.09 0.15 12.78
C ALA A 183 -19.45 -1.16 12.05
N GLY A 184 -19.70 -1.11 10.74
CA GLY A 184 -19.96 -2.27 9.89
C GLY A 184 -18.71 -2.78 9.16
N THR A 185 -17.59 -2.07 9.24
CA THR A 185 -16.33 -2.50 8.61
C THR A 185 -15.85 -3.78 9.28
N PRO A 186 -15.62 -4.88 8.52
CA PRO A 186 -15.19 -6.14 9.09
C PRO A 186 -13.86 -6.00 9.82
N ALA A 187 -13.87 -6.33 11.11
CA ALA A 187 -12.67 -6.54 11.90
C ALA A 187 -12.11 -7.94 11.68
#